data_AF-A0A0B2AH11-F1
#
_entry.id   AF-A0A0B2AH11-F1
#
_cell.length_a   1.000
_cell.length_b   1.000
_cell.length_c   1.000
_cell.angle_alpha   90.00
_cell.angle_beta   90.00
_cell.angle_gamma   90.00
#
_symmetry.space_group_name_H-M   'P 1'
#
loop_
_entity.id
_entity.type
_entity.pdbx_description
1 polymer ?
#
loop_
_entity_poly.entity_id
_entity_poly.type
_entity_poly.pdbx_seq_one_letter_code
_entity_poly.pdbx_strand_id
1 'polypeptide(L)'
;MNGDTPPVVQDADAAYEAIRGICHASGTDPAPTVYRVLGNLKGATGHMLDQALRQLAAGLEHSLEAYDVYEDDGRDPAESVAAAAGHLRAAGALAAQLGEHLEAAQQAIARQGYR
;
A
#
# COMPACT_ATOMS: atom_id res chain seq x y z
N MET A 1 28.00 -4.13 -10.56
CA MET A 1 26.87 -5.09 -10.50
C MET A 1 25.77 -4.49 -11.33
N ASN A 2 25.37 -5.10 -12.44
CA ASN A 2 24.13 -4.71 -13.12
C ASN A 2 23.01 -5.25 -12.22
N GLY A 3 22.62 -4.44 -11.24
CA GLY A 3 21.70 -4.85 -10.19
C GLY A 3 20.28 -4.75 -10.72
N ASP A 4 19.66 -5.88 -11.00
CA ASP A 4 18.21 -5.93 -11.20
C ASP A 4 17.52 -5.29 -9.99
N THR A 5 16.58 -4.40 -10.25
CA THR A 5 15.75 -3.78 -9.22
C THR A 5 15.10 -4.86 -8.35
N PRO A 6 15.16 -4.78 -7.00
CA PRO A 6 14.59 -5.81 -6.15
C PRO A 6 13.11 -6.05 -6.49
N PRO A 7 12.63 -7.31 -6.50
CA PRO A 7 11.24 -7.62 -6.88
C PRO A 7 10.20 -6.81 -6.10
N VAL A 8 10.41 -6.58 -4.80
CA VAL A 8 9.51 -5.76 -3.97
C VAL A 8 9.39 -4.31 -4.44
N VAL A 9 10.43 -3.75 -5.06
CA VAL A 9 10.39 -2.41 -5.64
C VAL A 9 9.64 -2.44 -6.98
N GLN A 10 9.86 -3.46 -7.81
CA GLN A 10 9.12 -3.65 -9.06
C GLN A 10 7.60 -3.83 -8.82
N ASP A 11 7.23 -4.55 -7.77
CA ASP A 11 5.84 -4.73 -7.36
C ASP A 11 5.22 -3.41 -6.87
N ALA A 12 5.98 -2.58 -6.16
CA ALA A 12 5.54 -1.25 -5.76
C ALA A 12 5.35 -0.31 -6.97
N ASP A 13 6.24 -0.36 -7.96
CA ASP A 13 6.09 0.37 -9.22
C ASP A 13 4.84 -0.09 -9.99
N ALA A 14 4.61 -1.40 -10.06
CA ALA A 14 3.42 -1.96 -10.69
C ALA A 14 2.13 -1.52 -9.98
N ALA A 15 2.13 -1.46 -8.64
CA ALA A 15 1.01 -0.96 -7.87
C ALA A 15 0.74 0.52 -8.14
N TYR A 16 1.78 1.36 -8.17
CA TYR A 16 1.67 2.77 -8.51
C TYR A 16 1.08 2.96 -9.92
N GLU A 17 1.59 2.24 -10.90
CA GLU A 17 1.12 2.30 -12.29
C GLU A 17 -0.34 1.82 -12.44
N ALA A 18 -0.75 0.79 -11.69
CA ALA A 18 -2.13 0.33 -11.67
C ALA A 18 -3.09 1.40 -11.11
N ILE A 19 -2.72 2.06 -10.01
CA ILE A 19 -3.51 3.16 -9.43
C ILE A 19 -3.58 4.34 -10.39
N ARG A 20 -2.45 4.71 -11.01
CA ARG A 20 -2.38 5.76 -12.04
C ARG A 20 -3.30 5.44 -13.22
N GLY A 21 -3.32 4.17 -13.65
CA GLY A 21 -4.20 3.67 -14.70
C GLY A 21 -5.68 3.82 -14.35
N ILE A 22 -6.07 3.50 -13.11
CA ILE A 22 -7.44 3.71 -12.62
C ILE A 22 -7.78 5.20 -12.67
N CYS A 23 -6.95 6.08 -12.11
CA CYS A 23 -7.19 7.52 -12.12
C CYS A 23 -7.36 8.09 -13.53
N HIS A 24 -6.60 7.58 -14.51
CA HIS A 24 -6.69 8.03 -15.90
C HIS A 24 -7.92 7.49 -16.63
N ALA A 25 -8.33 6.25 -16.34
CA ALA A 25 -9.47 5.60 -17.00
C ALA A 25 -10.82 6.00 -16.39
N SER A 26 -10.85 6.40 -15.12
CA SER A 26 -12.08 6.78 -14.41
C SER A 26 -12.77 7.98 -15.05
N GLY A 27 -14.09 7.88 -15.18
CA GLY A 27 -14.93 8.91 -15.78
C GLY A 27 -16.36 8.83 -15.27
N THR A 28 -17.34 8.90 -16.17
CA THR A 28 -18.72 8.55 -15.84
C THR A 28 -18.87 7.03 -15.88
N ASP A 29 -18.60 6.39 -14.75
CA ASP A 29 -18.65 4.93 -14.62
C ASP A 29 -19.98 4.45 -14.03
N PRO A 30 -20.66 3.47 -14.65
CA PRO A 30 -21.88 2.91 -14.09
C PRO A 30 -21.56 2.12 -12.83
N ALA A 31 -22.52 2.07 -11.90
CA ALA A 31 -22.33 1.44 -10.59
C ALA A 31 -21.77 -0.01 -10.63
N PRO A 32 -22.15 -0.90 -11.57
CA PRO A 32 -21.53 -2.23 -11.68
C PRO A 32 -20.02 -2.19 -11.97
N THR A 33 -19.53 -1.20 -12.73
CA THR A 33 -18.09 -1.03 -12.99
C THR A 33 -17.38 -0.59 -11.72
N VAL A 34 -17.91 0.45 -11.06
CA VAL A 34 -17.37 0.95 -9.79
C VAL A 34 -17.39 -0.14 -8.71
N TYR A 35 -18.43 -0.95 -8.64
CA TYR A 35 -18.53 -2.08 -7.72
C TYR A 35 -17.35 -3.06 -7.86
N ARG A 36 -16.96 -3.39 -9.09
CA ARG A 36 -15.81 -4.28 -9.35
C ARG A 36 -14.49 -3.61 -8.98
N VAL A 37 -14.33 -2.33 -9.31
CA VAL A 37 -13.13 -1.55 -8.93
C VAL A 37 -12.98 -1.51 -7.41
N LEU A 38 -14.04 -1.18 -6.67
CA LEU A 38 -14.04 -1.15 -5.20
C LEU A 38 -13.71 -2.52 -4.60
N GLY A 39 -14.20 -3.61 -5.21
CA GLY A 39 -13.89 -4.98 -4.77
C GLY A 39 -12.42 -5.35 -4.88
N ASN A 40 -11.76 -4.93 -5.97
CA ASN A 40 -10.33 -5.14 -6.14
C ASN A 40 -9.51 -4.24 -5.20
N LEU A 41 -9.89 -2.95 -5.13
CA LEU A 41 -9.18 -1.98 -4.30
C LEU A 41 -9.27 -2.34 -2.82
N LYS A 42 -10.43 -2.73 -2.28
CA LYS A 42 -10.53 -3.12 -0.86
C LYS A 42 -9.64 -4.32 -0.51
N GLY A 43 -9.49 -5.28 -1.43
CA GLY A 43 -8.60 -6.42 -1.24
C GLY A 43 -7.12 -6.00 -1.20
N ALA A 44 -6.72 -5.16 -2.16
CA ALA A 44 -5.34 -4.70 -2.29
C ALA A 44 -4.94 -3.70 -1.19
N THR A 45 -5.78 -2.70 -0.91
CA THR A 45 -5.47 -1.59 0.01
C THR A 45 -5.92 -1.83 1.44
N GLY A 46 -6.68 -2.90 1.70
CA GLY A 46 -7.07 -3.30 3.05
C GLY A 46 -5.98 -4.12 3.74
N HIS A 47 -6.30 -5.37 4.07
CA HIS A 47 -5.40 -6.26 4.80
C HIS A 47 -4.06 -6.54 4.09
N MET A 48 -4.03 -6.61 2.76
CA MET A 48 -2.79 -6.88 2.03
C MET A 48 -1.78 -5.75 2.19
N LEU A 49 -2.23 -4.49 2.08
CA LEU A 49 -1.35 -3.33 2.27
C LEU A 49 -0.91 -3.19 3.74
N ASP A 50 -1.79 -3.43 4.71
CA ASP A 50 -1.42 -3.50 6.13
C ASP A 50 -0.30 -4.53 6.36
N GLN A 51 -0.48 -5.74 5.85
CA GLN A 51 0.51 -6.80 5.95
C GLN A 51 1.85 -6.40 5.31
N ALA A 52 1.83 -5.86 4.08
CA ALA A 52 3.04 -5.44 3.39
C ALA A 52 3.81 -4.36 4.18
N LEU A 53 3.10 -3.34 4.69
CA LEU A 53 3.73 -2.26 5.47
C LEU A 53 4.33 -2.76 6.79
N ARG A 54 3.67 -3.70 7.47
CA ARG A 54 4.23 -4.35 8.67
C ARG A 54 5.47 -5.17 8.37
N GLN A 55 5.48 -5.89 7.24
CA GLN A 55 6.65 -6.66 6.82
C GLN A 55 7.82 -5.74 6.45
N LEU A 56 7.56 -4.62 5.77
CA LEU A 56 8.58 -3.60 5.50
C LEU A 56 9.13 -2.98 6.79
N ALA A 57 8.27 -2.69 7.78
CA ALA A 57 8.70 -2.18 9.08
C ALA A 57 9.63 -3.17 9.80
N ALA A 58 9.24 -4.45 9.85
CA ALA A 58 10.06 -5.50 10.47
C ALA A 58 11.38 -5.73 9.71
N GLY A 59 11.35 -5.71 8.37
CA GLY A 59 12.55 -5.83 7.55
C GLY A 59 13.52 -4.66 7.74
N LEU A 60 12.99 -3.44 7.89
CA LEU A 60 13.79 -2.25 8.18
C LEU A 60 14.42 -2.31 9.57
N GLU A 61 13.67 -2.76 10.59
CA GLU A 61 14.22 -2.96 11.94
C GLU A 61 15.34 -4.01 11.95
N HIS A 62 15.14 -5.14 11.26
CA HIS A 62 16.16 -6.17 11.13
C HIS A 62 17.40 -5.71 10.34
N SER A 63 17.25 -4.72 9.46
CA SER A 63 18.37 -4.17 8.69
C SER A 63 19.48 -3.58 9.58
N LEU A 64 19.13 -3.08 10.77
CA LEU A 64 20.10 -2.58 11.76
C LEU A 64 21.02 -3.68 12.32
N GLU A 65 20.57 -4.94 12.30
CA GLU A 65 21.35 -6.09 12.75
C GLU A 65 22.14 -6.73 11.60
N ALA A 66 21.59 -6.64 10.38
CA ALA A 66 22.12 -7.30 9.19
C ALA A 66 23.16 -6.45 8.44
N TYR A 67 23.11 -5.13 8.58
CA TYR A 67 23.95 -4.19 7.84
C TYR A 67 24.58 -3.15 8.76
N ASP A 68 25.74 -2.63 8.35
CA ASP A 68 26.36 -1.45 8.97
C ASP A 68 25.66 -0.19 8.45
N VAL A 69 24.45 0.05 8.97
CA VAL A 69 23.62 1.20 8.62
C VAL A 69 24.24 2.46 9.25
N TYR A 70 24.30 3.55 8.49
CA TYR A 70 24.78 4.84 8.97
C TYR A 70 23.92 5.97 8.39
N GLU A 71 23.89 7.11 9.10
CA GLU A 71 23.30 8.36 8.62
C GLU A 71 24.44 9.29 8.15
N ASP A 72 24.26 9.97 7.01
CA ASP A 72 25.28 10.86 6.44
C ASP A 72 25.63 12.05 7.36
N ASP A 73 24.73 12.39 8.28
CA ASP A 73 24.91 13.47 9.26
C ASP A 73 25.41 12.98 10.63
N GLY A 74 25.71 11.68 10.75
CA GLY A 74 26.26 11.07 11.96
C GLY A 74 25.27 10.81 13.09
N ARG A 75 23.96 10.97 12.86
CA ARG A 75 22.93 10.55 13.82
C ARG A 75 22.84 9.02 13.95
N ASP A 76 22.22 8.56 15.04
CA ASP A 76 21.95 7.13 15.24
C ASP A 76 20.84 6.67 14.27
N PRO A 77 21.14 5.75 13.33
CA PRO A 77 20.14 5.23 12.40
C PRO A 77 18.98 4.52 13.09
N ALA A 78 19.17 4.03 14.32
CA ALA A 78 18.12 3.37 15.09
C ALA A 78 16.93 4.32 15.35
N GLU A 79 17.18 5.61 15.55
CA GLU A 79 16.12 6.60 15.75
C GLU A 79 15.27 6.78 14.49
N SER A 80 15.92 6.94 13.32
CA SER A 80 15.25 7.06 12.02
C SER A 80 14.46 5.81 11.66
N VAL A 81 15.04 4.62 11.88
CA VAL A 81 14.38 3.33 11.64
C VAL A 81 13.16 3.15 12.54
N ALA A 82 13.27 3.47 13.83
CA ALA A 82 12.14 3.40 14.75
C ALA A 82 11.00 4.34 14.34
N ALA A 83 11.33 5.56 13.91
CA ALA A 83 10.35 6.51 13.39
C ALA A 83 9.66 5.99 12.13
N ALA A 84 10.43 5.50 11.15
CA ALA A 84 9.91 4.95 9.90
C ALA A 84 9.01 3.72 10.15
N ALA A 85 9.44 2.78 10.99
CA ALA A 85 8.66 1.61 11.36
C ALA A 85 7.35 1.98 12.08
N GLY A 86 7.39 3.01 12.93
CA GLY A 86 6.18 3.60 13.54
C GLY A 86 5.19 4.11 12.50
N HIS A 87 5.66 4.88 11.52
CA HIS A 87 4.82 5.39 10.43
C HIS A 87 4.25 4.28 9.55
N LEU A 88 5.05 3.25 9.21
CA LEU A 88 4.59 2.11 8.41
C LEU A 88 3.47 1.34 9.12
N ARG A 89 3.59 1.09 10.43
CA ARG A 89 2.53 0.45 11.23
C ARG A 89 1.26 1.30 11.30
N ALA A 90 1.40 2.61 11.49
CA ALA A 90 0.26 3.53 11.49
C ALA A 90 -0.44 3.56 10.12
N ALA A 91 0.35 3.59 9.03
CA ALA A 91 -0.18 3.52 7.67
C ALA A 91 -0.90 2.20 7.41
N GLY A 92 -0.40 1.07 7.92
CA GLY A 92 -1.08 -0.22 7.84
C GLY A 92 -2.44 -0.23 8.56
N ALA A 93 -2.53 0.37 9.74
CA ALA A 93 -3.80 0.51 10.45
C ALA A 93 -4.80 1.41 9.70
N LEU A 94 -4.33 2.45 9.00
CA LEU A 94 -5.16 3.29 8.14
C LEU A 94 -5.60 2.55 6.86
N ALA A 95 -4.73 1.71 6.30
CA ALA A 95 -5.04 0.85 5.16
C ALA A 95 -6.20 -0.11 5.47
N ALA A 96 -6.19 -0.72 6.66
CA ALA A 96 -7.30 -1.55 7.13
C ALA A 96 -8.64 -0.76 7.17
N GLN A 97 -8.64 0.45 7.75
CA GLN A 97 -9.83 1.32 7.79
C GLN A 97 -10.29 1.76 6.39
N LEU A 98 -9.35 2.04 5.49
CA LEU A 98 -9.66 2.31 4.08
C LEU A 98 -10.40 1.11 3.46
N GLY A 99 -9.94 -0.11 3.71
CA GLY A 99 -10.61 -1.34 3.26
C GLY A 99 -12.07 -1.43 3.71
N GLU A 100 -12.35 -1.11 4.97
CA GLU A 100 -13.71 -1.09 5.54
C GLU A 100 -14.61 -0.06 4.84
N HIS A 101 -14.08 1.15 4.57
CA HIS A 101 -14.82 2.18 3.83
C HIS A 101 -15.10 1.79 2.38
N LEU A 102 -14.12 1.18 1.69
CA LEU A 102 -14.31 0.69 0.33
C LEU A 102 -15.34 -0.44 0.27
N GLU A 103 -15.35 -1.34 1.26
CA GLU A 103 -16.40 -2.35 1.40
C GLU A 103 -17.78 -1.72 1.59
N ALA A 104 -17.90 -0.76 2.52
CA ALA A 104 -19.17 -0.08 2.77
C ALA A 104 -19.69 0.63 1.50
N ALA A 105 -18.80 1.31 0.77
CA ALA A 105 -19.13 1.95 -0.51
C ALA A 105 -19.58 0.92 -1.56
N GLN A 106 -18.86 -0.21 -1.66
CA GLN A 106 -19.22 -1.29 -2.59
C GLN A 106 -20.62 -1.84 -2.29
N GLN A 107 -20.94 -2.07 -1.02
CA GLN A 107 -22.26 -2.56 -0.60
C GLN A 107 -23.38 -1.56 -0.87
N ALA A 108 -23.12 -0.26 -0.69
CA ALA A 108 -24.12 0.80 -0.93
C ALA A 108 -24.62 0.83 -2.39
N ILE A 109 -23.78 0.45 -3.35
CA ILE A 109 -24.11 0.45 -4.77
C ILE A 109 -24.43 -0.94 -5.33
N ALA A 110 -24.42 -2.00 -4.50
CA ALA A 110 -24.50 -3.40 -4.93
C ALA A 110 -25.76 -3.80 -5.72
N ARG A 111 -26.84 -3.01 -5.60
CA ARG A 111 -28.13 -3.29 -6.27
C ARG A 111 -28.38 -2.43 -7.51
N GLN A 112 -27.45 -1.55 -7.88
CA GLN A 112 -27.64 -0.66 -9.02
C GLN A 112 -27.25 -1.35 -10.33
N GLY A 113 -28.09 -1.16 -11.35
CA GLY A 113 -27.82 -1.53 -12.74
C GLY A 113 -28.05 -0.33 -13.66
N TYR A 114 -27.73 -0.46 -14.94
CA TYR A 114 -27.96 0.58 -15.96
C TYR A 114 -28.56 -0.04 -17.23
N ARG A 115 -29.19 0.78 -18.07
CA ARG A 115 -29.74 0.41 -19.38
C ARG A 115 -29.36 1.48 -20.39
#